data_AF-A0AB34HU39-F1
#
_entry.id   AF-A0AB34HU39-F1
#
_cell.length_a   1.000
_cell.length_b   1.000
_cell.length_c   1.000
_cell.angle_alpha   90.00
_cell.angle_beta   90.00
_cell.angle_gamma   90.00
#
_symmetry.space_group_name_H-M   'P 1'
#
loop_
_entity.id
_entity.type
_entity.pdbx_description
1 polymer ?
#
loop_
_entity_poly.entity_id
_entity_poly.type
_entity_poly.pdbx_seq_one_letter_code
_entity_poly.pdbx_strand_id
1 'polypeptide(L)'
;MVNLTCTSTGFFPRNIHLKWFENGVELPAHQTLIVRPADASSYTIISTTLVTLALSLLHSQVTCQVAHSKLPSPFSGHVNIS
;
A
#
# COMPACT_ATOMS: atom_id res chain seq x y z
N MET A 1 -17.81 -2.56 4.63
CA MET A 1 -16.38 -2.17 4.55
C MET A 1 -15.57 -3.42 4.30
N VAL A 2 -14.48 -3.33 3.53
CA VAL A 2 -13.50 -4.42 3.35
C VAL A 2 -12.09 -3.95 3.65
N ASN A 3 -11.24 -4.90 4.02
CA ASN A 3 -9.82 -4.68 4.21
C ASN A 3 -9.08 -4.98 2.91
N LEU A 4 -8.29 -4.01 2.46
CA LEU A 4 -7.33 -4.21 1.38
C LEU A 4 -5.93 -4.21 1.96
N THR A 5 -5.14 -5.23 1.60
CA THR A 5 -3.76 -5.39 2.08
C THR A 5 -2.82 -5.25 0.89
N CYS A 6 -1.79 -4.41 1.04
CA CYS A 6 -0.71 -4.26 0.08
C CYS A 6 0.60 -4.69 0.74
N THR A 7 1.28 -5.64 0.08
CA THR A 7 2.56 -6.20 0.52
C THR A 7 3.60 -5.92 -0.54
N SER A 8 4.73 -5.35 -0.14
CA SER A 8 5.85 -5.07 -1.04
C SER A 8 7.19 -5.38 -0.38
N THR A 9 8.08 -6.03 -1.11
CA THR A 9 9.30 -6.66 -0.58
C THR A 9 10.55 -6.17 -1.31
N GLY A 10 11.73 -6.48 -0.78
CA GLY A 10 12.99 -6.25 -1.49
C GLY A 10 13.64 -4.88 -1.22
N PHE A 11 13.26 -4.20 -0.14
CA PHE A 11 13.75 -2.85 0.14
C PHE A 11 14.99 -2.80 1.05
N PHE A 12 15.99 -2.03 0.66
CA PHE A 12 17.13 -1.68 1.51
C PHE A 12 17.67 -0.29 1.12
N PRO A 13 17.93 0.63 2.08
CA PRO A 13 17.75 0.52 3.53
C PRO A 13 16.27 0.62 3.96
N ARG A 14 15.98 0.68 5.27
CA ARG A 14 14.62 0.59 5.86
C ARG A 14 13.60 1.64 5.39
N ASN A 15 14.06 2.77 4.87
CA ASN A 15 13.20 3.93 4.64
C ASN A 15 12.22 3.70 3.48
N ILE A 16 11.06 3.13 3.82
CA ILE A 16 9.96 2.75 2.93
C ILE A 16 8.71 3.44 3.44
N HIS A 17 7.94 4.03 2.54
CA HIS A 17 6.66 4.68 2.84
C HIS A 17 5.58 4.09 1.94
N LEU A 18 4.36 3.95 2.45
CA LEU A 18 3.21 3.50 1.66
C LEU A 18 2.04 4.45 1.91
N LYS A 19 1.41 4.89 0.82
CA LYS A 19 0.17 5.67 0.83
C LYS A 19 -0.92 4.93 0.08
N TRP A 20 -2.16 5.14 0.52
CA TRP A 20 -3.34 4.61 -0.14
C TRP A 20 -4.10 5.73 -0.84
N PHE A 21 -4.70 5.44 -1.97
CA PHE A 21 -5.55 6.36 -2.70
C PHE A 21 -6.80 5.67 -3.21
N GLU A 22 -7.92 6.36 -3.22
CA GLU A 22 -9.15 5.98 -3.90
C GLU A 22 -9.45 7.02 -4.98
N ASN A 23 -9.39 6.62 -6.25
CA ASN A 23 -9.54 7.53 -7.40
C ASN A 23 -8.65 8.79 -7.30
N GLY A 24 -7.44 8.64 -6.73
CA GLY A 24 -6.49 9.72 -6.52
C GLY A 24 -6.65 10.50 -5.20
N VAL A 25 -7.69 10.25 -4.41
CA VAL A 25 -7.89 10.86 -3.09
C VAL A 25 -7.20 10.01 -2.02
N GLU A 26 -6.36 10.61 -1.19
CA GLU A 26 -5.60 9.88 -0.16
C GLU A 26 -6.54 9.23 0.88
N LEU A 27 -6.31 7.95 1.14
CA LEU A 27 -7.01 7.16 2.16
C LEU A 27 -6.11 6.95 3.38
N PRO A 28 -6.68 6.91 4.59
CA PRO A 28 -5.92 6.54 5.77
C PRO A 28 -5.49 5.07 5.70
N ALA A 29 -4.26 4.80 6.13
CA ALA A 29 -3.85 3.44 6.44
C ALA A 29 -4.46 3.03 7.79
N HIS A 30 -5.10 1.86 7.83
CA HIS A 30 -5.56 1.27 9.08
C HIS A 30 -4.38 0.67 9.87
N GLN A 31 -3.44 0.04 9.15
CA GLN A 31 -2.21 -0.51 9.73
C GLN A 31 -1.07 -0.43 8.71
N THR A 32 0.16 -0.21 9.20
CA THR A 32 1.38 -0.33 8.40
C THR A 32 2.48 -0.96 9.25
N LEU A 33 3.11 -2.00 8.72
CA LEU A 33 4.22 -2.73 9.33
C LEU A 33 5.40 -2.76 8.38
N ILE A 34 6.61 -2.54 8.91
CA ILE A 34 7.86 -2.75 8.20
C ILE A 34 8.63 -3.82 8.96
N VAL A 35 8.80 -4.98 8.33
CA VAL A 35 9.42 -6.15 8.94
C VAL A 35 10.69 -6.54 8.17
N ARG A 36 11.66 -7.09 8.89
CA ARG A 36 12.83 -7.78 8.34
C ARG A 36 13.07 -9.03 9.18
N PRO A 37 12.83 -10.23 8.64
CA PRO A 37 13.23 -11.48 9.27
C PRO A 37 14.73 -11.48 9.59
N ALA A 38 15.15 -12.21 10.63
CA ALA A 38 16.53 -12.20 11.12
C ALA A 38 17.58 -12.49 10.02
N ASP A 39 17.22 -13.38 9.09
CA ASP A 39 18.11 -13.81 7.99
C ASP A 39 17.84 -13.10 6.65
N ALA A 40 16.96 -12.09 6.64
CA ALA A 40 16.62 -11.36 5.43
C ALA A 40 17.55 -10.15 5.20
N SER A 41 18.09 -10.04 3.99
CA SER A 41 18.89 -8.89 3.55
C SER A 41 18.06 -7.64 3.27
N SER A 42 16.75 -7.78 3.10
CA SER A 42 15.83 -6.71 2.72
C SER A 42 14.61 -6.63 3.65
N TYR A 43 13.97 -5.47 3.66
CA TYR A 43 12.73 -5.21 4.39
C TYR A 43 11.51 -5.45 3.50
N THR A 44 10.41 -5.79 4.17
CA THR A 44 9.07 -5.89 3.60
C THR A 44 8.17 -4.88 4.28
N ILE A 45 7.37 -4.16 3.50
CA ILE A 45 6.28 -3.32 4.00
C ILE A 45 4.94 -4.01 3.75
N ILE A 46 4.09 -4.02 4.77
CA ILE A 46 2.72 -4.54 4.72
C ILE A 46 1.82 -3.42 5.23
N SER A 47 0.84 -3.02 4.45
CA SER A 47 -0.16 -2.05 4.91
C SER A 47 -1.55 -2.54 4.60
N THR A 48 -2.49 -2.17 5.46
CA THR A 48 -3.92 -2.46 5.33
C THR A 48 -4.69 -1.15 5.36
N THR A 49 -5.68 -0.99 4.49
CA THR A 49 -6.65 0.11 4.51
C THR A 49 -8.08 -0.43 4.54
N LEU A 50 -8.99 0.37 5.09
CA LEU A 50 -10.42 0.09 5.14
C LEU A 50 -11.12 0.88 4.02
N VAL A 51 -11.88 0.19 3.18
CA VAL A 51 -12.64 0.80 2.09
C VAL A 51 -14.12 0.47 2.20
N THR A 52 -14.97 1.42 1.81
CA THR A 52 -16.42 1.27 1.86
C THR A 52 -16.92 0.69 0.54
N LEU A 53 -17.66 -0.41 0.58
CA LEU A 53 -18.42 -0.88 -0.57
C LEU A 53 -19.78 -0.19 -0.55
N ALA A 54 -19.89 0.93 -1.27
CA ALA A 54 -21.17 1.55 -1.57
C ALA A 54 -21.43 1.42 -3.07
N LEU A 55 -22.70 1.28 -3.48
CA LEU A 55 -23.08 1.24 -4.91
C LEU A 55 -22.62 2.50 -5.68
N SER A 56 -22.49 3.63 -4.99
CA SER A 56 -21.93 4.88 -5.55
C SER A 56 -20.42 4.83 -5.80
N LEU A 57 -19.72 3.84 -5.24
CA LEU A 57 -18.28 3.60 -5.38
C LEU A 57 -17.99 2.41 -6.30
N LEU A 58 -19.01 1.88 -7.00
CA LEU A 58 -18.84 0.85 -8.01
C LEU A 58 -17.91 1.40 -9.11
N HIS A 59 -16.85 0.65 -9.45
CA HIS A 59 -15.75 1.07 -10.35
C HIS A 59 -14.69 1.99 -9.72
N SER A 60 -14.73 2.21 -8.40
CA SER A 60 -13.67 2.93 -7.70
C SER A 60 -12.36 2.13 -7.77
N GLN A 61 -11.25 2.81 -8.08
CA GLN A 61 -9.93 2.21 -8.09
C GLN A 61 -9.17 2.59 -6.82
N VAL A 62 -8.76 1.57 -6.07
CA VAL A 62 -7.88 1.73 -4.93
C VAL A 62 -6.45 1.47 -5.36
N THR A 63 -5.56 2.38 -4.98
CA THR A 63 -4.13 2.35 -5.28
C THR A 63 -3.34 2.26 -3.98
N CYS A 64 -2.41 1.31 -3.86
CA CYS A 64 -1.31 1.42 -2.90
C CYS A 64 -0.06 1.92 -3.62
N GLN A 65 0.49 3.04 -3.16
CA GLN A 65 1.71 3.63 -3.69
C GLN A 65 2.82 3.48 -2.67
N VAL A 66 3.93 2.86 -3.06
CA VAL A 66 5.08 2.66 -2.19
C VAL A 66 6.26 3.50 -2.69
N ALA A 67 6.83 4.30 -1.79
CA ALA A 67 7.98 5.14 -2.02
C ALA A 67 9.18 4.62 -1.23
N HIS A 68 10.37 4.70 -1.83
CA HIS A 68 11.63 4.28 -1.21
C HIS A 68 12.77 5.18 -1.70
N SER A 69 13.74 5.43 -0.83
CA SER A 69 14.83 6.37 -1.08
C SER A 69 15.75 6.02 -2.24
N LYS A 70 15.74 4.76 -2.70
CA LYS A 70 16.54 4.30 -3.85
C LYS A 70 15.80 4.33 -5.18
N LEU A 71 14.58 4.85 -5.22
CA LEU A 71 13.77 4.90 -6.44
C LEU A 71 13.63 6.32 -6.96
N PRO A 72 13.60 6.48 -8.28
CA PRO A 72 13.33 7.78 -8.89
C PRO A 72 11.86 8.20 -8.71
N SER A 73 10.93 7.24 -8.62
CA SER A 73 9.51 7.48 -8.43
C SER A 73 8.85 6.34 -7.63
N PRO A 74 7.72 6.61 -6.97
CA PRO A 74 6.96 5.57 -6.28
C PRO A 74 6.40 4.53 -7.27
N PHE A 75 6.32 3.27 -6.84
CA PHE A 75 5.58 2.24 -7.57
C PHE A 75 4.18 2.07 -6.99
N SER A 76 3.23 1.71 -7.86
CA SER A 76 1.82 1.61 -7.52
C SER A 76 1.25 0.23 -7.86
N GLY A 77 0.45 -0.31 -6.95
CA GLY A 77 -0.45 -1.44 -7.20
C GLY A 77 -1.90 -0.97 -7.14
N HIS A 78 -2.76 -1.51 -7.99
CA HIS A 78 -4.15 -1.06 -8.13
C HIS A 78 -5.13 -2.23 -8.06
N VAL A 79 -6.29 -2.00 -7.46
CA VAL A 79 -7.43 -2.93 -7.47
C VAL A 79 -8.72 -2.14 -7.68
N ASN A 80 -9.62 -2.66 -8.50
CA ASN A 80 -10.95 -2.07 -8.68
C ASN A 80 -11.91 -2.69 -7.67
N ILE A 81 -12.75 -1.86 -7.05
CA ILE A 81 -13.85 -2.32 -6.20
C ILE A 81 -15.06 -2.53 -7.12
N SER A 82 -15.41 -3.81 -7.31
CA SER A 82 -16.59 -4.30 -8.04
C SER A 82 -17.66 -4.78 -7.07
#